data_AF-A0A7C2E6Q9-F1
#
_entry.id   AF-A0A7C2E6Q9-F1
#
_cell.length_a   1.000
_cell.length_b   1.000
_cell.length_c   1.000
_cell.angle_alpha   90.00
_cell.angle_beta   90.00
_cell.angle_gamma   90.00
#
_symmetry.space_group_name_H-M   'P 1'
#
loop_
_entity.id
_entity.type
_entity.pdbx_description
1 polymer ?
#
loop_
_entity_poly.entity_id
_entity_poly.type
_entity_poly.pdbx_seq_one_letter_code
_entity_poly.pdbx_strand_id
1 'polypeptide(L)'
;MPHFREGRVKSIPDFLAVGLRRIKPFHDATRYGYAVGRVRVMEMQLLNAQRLERLIEADFEGALNILDEVDMGDYLAKARLAREVDAGLTAFLRDVYSSLREALPKDSHLMEFFLCRYDFHNLKALMKAGSEGGQSESFLEGLGGIGLDALKRGMEAPETLPSPYKEAVREFLDRKPRAQELDTLLDRHFLSHRLFLAKREGSPYLVDFASASIDLANLKMVV
;
A
#
# COMPACT_ATOMS: atom_id res chain seq x y z
N MET A 1 -27.24 -12.81 30.06
CA MET A 1 -26.83 -13.70 28.96
C MET A 1 -27.40 -13.18 27.65
N PRO A 2 -26.56 -12.68 26.74
CA PRO A 2 -26.69 -12.99 25.33
C PRO A 2 -25.67 -14.08 25.01
N HIS A 3 -26.18 -15.29 24.74
CA HIS A 3 -25.38 -16.38 24.22
C HIS A 3 -24.89 -16.01 22.82
N PHE A 4 -23.61 -15.65 22.69
CA PHE A 4 -22.91 -15.82 21.43
C PHE A 4 -22.84 -17.33 21.16
N ARG A 5 -23.78 -17.84 20.37
CA ARG A 5 -23.67 -19.18 19.80
C ARG A 5 -22.44 -19.16 18.88
N GLU A 6 -21.46 -19.99 19.19
CA GLU A 6 -20.40 -20.41 18.26
C GLU A 6 -21.03 -21.10 17.04
N GLY A 7 -21.52 -20.29 16.11
CA GLY A 7 -21.86 -20.74 14.78
C GLY A 7 -20.56 -20.95 14.02
N ARG A 8 -20.11 -22.21 13.91
CA ARG A 8 -19.11 -22.59 12.91
C ARG A 8 -19.59 -22.04 11.56
N VAL A 9 -18.88 -21.07 11.00
CA VAL A 9 -19.08 -20.62 9.63
C VAL A 9 -18.80 -21.85 8.74
N LYS A 10 -19.86 -22.52 8.27
CA LYS A 10 -19.76 -23.80 7.54
C LYS A 10 -19.06 -23.65 6.17
N SER A 11 -18.93 -22.43 5.66
CA SER A 11 -18.13 -22.08 4.49
C SER A 11 -17.96 -20.57 4.44
N ILE A 12 -16.76 -20.11 4.08
CA ILE A 12 -16.51 -18.68 3.80
C ILE A 12 -17.48 -18.25 2.68
N PRO A 13 -18.23 -17.13 2.82
CA PRO A 13 -19.08 -16.62 1.76
C PRO A 13 -18.31 -16.47 0.44
N ASP A 14 -18.93 -16.73 -0.71
CA ASP A 14 -18.25 -16.75 -2.01
C ASP A 14 -17.46 -15.47 -2.35
N PHE A 15 -17.87 -14.32 -1.81
CA PHE A 15 -17.17 -13.04 -1.97
C PHE A 15 -15.94 -12.87 -1.06
N LEU A 16 -15.87 -13.60 0.06
CA LEU A 16 -14.71 -13.69 0.95
C LEU A 16 -13.82 -14.91 0.64
N ALA A 17 -14.36 -15.89 -0.07
CA ALA A 17 -13.61 -17.02 -0.57
C ALA A 17 -12.78 -16.58 -1.78
N VAL A 18 -11.61 -15.99 -1.54
CA VAL A 18 -10.56 -15.90 -2.56
C VAL A 18 -10.10 -17.33 -2.83
N GLY A 19 -10.86 -18.05 -3.66
CA GLY A 19 -10.45 -19.34 -4.14
C GLY A 19 -9.17 -19.11 -4.95
N LEU A 20 -8.01 -19.50 -4.41
CA LEU A 20 -6.77 -19.56 -5.19
C LEU A 20 -6.97 -20.37 -6.48
N ARG A 21 -7.96 -21.27 -6.52
CA ARG A 21 -8.41 -22.03 -7.71
C ARG A 21 -9.18 -21.20 -8.76
N ARG A 22 -9.76 -20.04 -8.38
CA ARG A 22 -10.37 -19.05 -9.30
C ARG A 22 -9.36 -18.06 -9.84
N ILE A 23 -8.17 -17.97 -9.25
CA ILE A 23 -7.03 -17.27 -9.85
C ILE A 23 -6.64 -18.08 -11.08
N LYS A 24 -7.31 -17.83 -12.20
CA LYS A 24 -6.83 -18.30 -13.49
C LYS A 24 -5.41 -17.76 -13.63
N PRO A 25 -4.44 -18.60 -14.02
CA PRO A 25 -3.11 -18.11 -14.39
C PRO A 25 -3.30 -16.91 -15.30
N PHE A 26 -2.59 -15.81 -15.01
CA PHE A 26 -2.63 -14.61 -15.81
C PHE A 26 -2.55 -15.01 -17.29
N HIS A 27 -3.53 -14.60 -18.10
CA HIS A 27 -3.69 -15.06 -19.48
C HIS A 27 -2.52 -14.65 -20.41
N ASP A 28 -1.52 -13.95 -19.88
CA ASP A 28 -0.34 -13.48 -20.60
C ASP A 28 0.95 -13.77 -19.81
N ALA A 29 1.21 -15.07 -19.59
CA ALA A 29 2.42 -15.54 -18.91
C ALA A 29 3.72 -15.06 -19.60
N THR A 30 3.65 -14.79 -20.90
CA THR A 30 4.73 -14.19 -21.69
C THR A 30 4.97 -12.72 -21.34
N ARG A 31 3.92 -11.91 -21.18
CA ARG A 31 4.05 -10.47 -20.91
C ARG A 31 4.64 -10.15 -19.54
N TYR A 32 4.29 -10.93 -18.51
CA TYR A 32 4.77 -10.70 -17.13
C TYR A 32 5.79 -11.73 -16.66
N GLY A 33 6.22 -12.67 -17.51
CA GLY A 33 7.10 -13.78 -17.11
C GLY A 33 8.39 -13.33 -16.44
N TYR A 34 9.01 -12.24 -16.93
CA TYR A 34 10.21 -11.66 -16.32
C TYR A 34 9.93 -11.10 -14.92
N ALA A 35 8.89 -10.29 -14.76
CA ALA A 35 8.46 -9.76 -13.47
C ALA A 35 8.11 -10.88 -12.48
N VAL A 36 7.40 -11.92 -12.92
CA VAL A 36 7.06 -13.10 -12.09
C VAL A 36 8.34 -13.81 -11.63
N GLY A 37 9.32 -14.01 -12.51
CA GLY A 37 10.60 -14.61 -12.15
C GLY A 37 11.35 -13.78 -11.09
N ARG A 38 11.40 -12.45 -11.27
CA ARG A 38 12.02 -11.53 -10.31
C ARG A 38 11.33 -11.58 -8.95
N VAL A 39 9.99 -11.53 -8.91
CA VAL A 39 9.21 -11.63 -7.67
C VAL A 39 9.49 -12.95 -6.96
N ARG A 40 9.51 -14.08 -7.68
CA ARG A 40 9.77 -15.39 -7.07
C ARG A 40 11.14 -15.50 -6.41
N VAL A 41 12.16 -14.86 -7.00
CA VAL A 41 13.50 -14.81 -6.38
C VAL A 41 13.46 -13.97 -5.11
N MET A 42 12.80 -12.81 -5.14
CA MET A 42 12.63 -11.95 -3.96
C MET A 42 11.82 -12.63 -2.84
N GLU A 43 10.80 -13.42 -3.19
CA GLU A 43 9.99 -14.17 -2.22
C GLU A 43 10.82 -15.16 -1.39
N MET A 44 11.89 -15.72 -1.95
CA MET A 44 12.79 -16.62 -1.22
C MET A 44 13.56 -15.91 -0.10
N GLN A 45 13.66 -14.58 -0.15
CA GLN A 45 14.40 -13.75 0.79
C GLN A 45 13.50 -13.11 1.87
N LEU A 46 12.20 -13.37 1.83
CA LEU A 46 11.26 -12.89 2.84
C LEU A 46 11.46 -13.59 4.19
N LEU A 47 10.98 -12.94 5.25
CA LEU A 47 10.93 -13.53 6.58
C LEU A 47 10.06 -14.78 6.58
N ASN A 48 10.63 -15.89 7.05
CA ASN A 48 9.90 -17.13 7.29
C ASN A 48 9.36 -17.17 8.72
N ALA A 49 8.49 -18.15 9.01
CA ALA A 49 7.85 -18.29 10.32
C ALA A 49 8.87 -18.40 11.47
N GLN A 50 9.94 -19.17 11.29
CA GLN A 50 10.97 -19.36 12.30
C GLN A 50 11.71 -18.04 12.63
N ARG A 51 12.02 -17.23 11.63
CA ARG A 51 12.63 -15.90 11.83
C ARG A 51 11.67 -14.95 12.54
N LEU A 52 10.38 -14.99 12.19
CA LEU A 52 9.37 -14.17 12.85
C LEU A 52 9.23 -14.51 14.33
N GLU A 53 9.23 -15.79 14.69
CA GLU A 53 9.23 -16.24 16.09
C GLU A 53 10.46 -15.72 16.85
N ARG A 54 11.65 -15.81 16.23
CA ARG A 54 12.87 -15.23 16.83
C ARG A 54 12.77 -13.71 17.02
N LEU A 55 12.17 -12.99 16.07
CA LEU A 55 12.00 -11.53 16.15
C LEU A 55 11.08 -11.10 17.29
N ILE A 56 10.03 -11.88 17.57
CA ILE A 56 9.08 -11.56 18.65
C ILE A 56 9.77 -11.62 20.03
N GLU A 57 10.70 -12.54 20.20
CA GLU A 57 11.43 -12.74 21.47
C GLU A 57 12.69 -11.86 21.60
N ALA A 58 13.09 -11.16 20.52
CA ALA A 58 14.33 -10.41 20.48
C ALA A 58 14.19 -8.99 21.07
N ASP A 59 15.26 -8.51 21.70
CA ASP A 59 15.43 -7.09 21.94
C ASP A 59 15.85 -6.35 20.65
N PHE A 60 16.00 -5.03 20.71
CA PHE A 60 16.26 -4.23 19.51
C PHE A 60 17.52 -4.68 18.74
N GLU A 61 18.63 -4.91 19.44
CA GLU A 61 19.89 -5.36 18.84
C GLU A 61 19.77 -6.79 18.31
N GLY A 62 19.12 -7.70 19.06
CA GLY A 62 18.82 -9.05 18.60
C GLY A 62 17.97 -9.05 17.33
N ALA A 63 16.97 -8.16 17.25
CA ALA A 63 16.12 -8.02 16.08
C ALA A 63 16.92 -7.55 14.85
N LEU A 64 17.80 -6.56 15.00
CA LEU A 64 18.68 -6.13 13.91
C LEU A 64 19.58 -7.26 13.42
N ASN A 65 20.15 -8.06 14.32
CA ASN A 65 20.96 -9.23 13.94
C ASN A 65 20.16 -10.29 13.17
N ILE A 66 18.89 -10.52 13.54
CA ILE A 66 18.02 -11.44 12.79
C ILE A 66 17.69 -10.88 11.41
N LEU A 67 17.42 -9.58 11.32
CA LEU A 67 17.12 -8.90 10.06
C LEU A 67 18.36 -8.78 9.15
N ASP A 68 19.57 -8.85 9.70
CA ASP A 68 20.82 -8.92 8.93
C ASP A 68 20.93 -10.22 8.10
N GLU A 69 20.21 -11.28 8.49
CA GLU A 69 20.19 -12.57 7.79
C GLU A 69 19.31 -12.58 6.52
N VAL A 70 18.65 -11.47 6.18
CA VAL A 70 17.75 -11.31 5.02
C VAL A 70 18.10 -10.06 4.23
N ASP A 71 17.61 -9.93 3.00
CA ASP A 71 17.95 -8.83 2.07
C ASP A 71 17.74 -7.40 2.63
N MET A 72 16.89 -7.23 3.65
CA MET A 72 16.69 -5.92 4.29
C MET A 72 17.80 -5.55 5.28
N GLY A 73 18.67 -6.49 5.66
CA GLY A 73 19.75 -6.33 6.64
C GLY A 73 20.67 -5.15 6.37
N ASP A 74 21.20 -5.07 5.14
CA ASP A 74 22.11 -4.01 4.71
C ASP A 74 21.52 -2.59 4.91
N TYR A 75 20.19 -2.46 4.78
CA TYR A 75 19.48 -1.19 4.97
C TYR A 75 19.31 -0.81 6.43
N LEU A 76 19.46 -1.79 7.34
CA LEU A 76 19.24 -1.66 8.78
C LEU A 76 20.54 -1.69 9.59
N ALA A 77 21.67 -2.05 8.98
CA ALA A 77 22.97 -2.24 9.63
C ALA A 77 23.47 -1.04 10.48
N LYS A 78 22.97 0.17 10.22
CA LYS A 78 23.34 1.40 10.96
C LYS A 78 22.24 1.93 11.87
N ALA A 79 21.08 1.28 11.91
CA ALA A 79 19.96 1.74 12.72
C ALA A 79 20.26 1.53 14.21
N ARG A 80 20.01 2.57 15.00
CA ARG A 80 20.12 2.56 16.47
C ARG A 80 18.81 2.95 17.14
N LEU A 81 17.87 3.47 16.36
CA LEU A 81 16.56 3.95 16.80
C LEU A 81 15.48 3.44 15.85
N ALA A 82 14.25 3.27 16.36
CA ALA A 82 13.10 2.80 15.56
C ALA A 82 12.88 3.62 14.28
N ARG A 83 13.04 4.95 14.34
CA ARG A 83 12.91 5.83 13.16
C ARG A 83 13.93 5.54 12.06
N GLU A 84 15.11 5.04 12.42
CA GLU A 84 16.17 4.69 11.46
C GLU A 84 15.88 3.33 10.82
N VAL A 85 15.21 2.43 11.55
CA VAL A 85 14.64 1.20 10.99
C VAL A 85 13.57 1.54 9.95
N ASP A 86 12.62 2.41 10.27
CA ASP A 86 11.57 2.84 9.33
C ASP A 86 12.17 3.44 8.04
N ALA A 87 13.20 4.28 8.18
CA ALA A 87 13.91 4.86 7.05
C ALA A 87 14.63 3.79 6.20
N GLY A 88 15.30 2.83 6.84
CA GLY A 88 15.95 1.71 6.16
C GLY A 88 14.96 0.82 5.41
N LEU A 89 13.85 0.45 6.04
CA LEU A 89 12.78 -0.33 5.42
C LEU A 89 12.13 0.42 4.24
N THR A 90 11.96 1.74 4.35
CA THR A 90 11.46 2.58 3.26
C THR A 90 12.44 2.58 2.09
N ALA A 91 13.74 2.66 2.35
CA ALA A 91 14.78 2.58 1.32
C ALA A 91 14.82 1.20 0.64
N PHE A 92 14.72 0.13 1.42
CA PHE A 92 14.61 -1.24 0.88
C PHE A 92 13.38 -1.39 -0.04
N LEU A 93 12.20 -0.96 0.43
CA LEU A 93 10.97 -1.00 -0.37
C LEU A 93 11.08 -0.20 -1.67
N ARG A 94 11.72 0.97 -1.63
CA ARG A 94 11.94 1.79 -2.82
C ARG A 94 12.75 1.03 -3.87
N ASP A 95 13.81 0.35 -3.46
CA ASP A 95 14.67 -0.41 -4.38
C ASP A 95 13.94 -1.65 -4.92
N VAL A 96 13.11 -2.31 -4.11
CA VAL A 96 12.18 -3.36 -4.56
C VAL A 96 11.23 -2.83 -5.63
N TYR A 97 10.56 -1.69 -5.41
CA TYR A 97 9.65 -1.11 -6.41
C TYR A 97 10.38 -0.65 -7.67
N SER A 98 11.61 -0.12 -7.56
CA SER A 98 12.43 0.23 -8.72
C SER A 98 12.74 -1.01 -9.57
N SER A 99 13.19 -2.08 -8.91
CA SER A 99 13.46 -3.38 -9.52
C SER A 99 12.22 -3.98 -10.20
N LEU A 100 11.05 -3.87 -9.58
CA LEU A 100 9.78 -4.30 -10.19
C LEU A 100 9.38 -3.43 -11.37
N ARG A 101 9.60 -2.10 -11.30
CA ARG A 101 9.29 -1.18 -12.40
C ARG A 101 10.11 -1.49 -13.65
N GLU A 102 11.37 -1.84 -13.49
CA GLU A 102 12.24 -2.28 -14.59
C GLU A 102 11.77 -3.61 -15.20
N ALA A 103 11.17 -4.48 -14.38
CA ALA A 103 10.73 -5.80 -14.82
C ALA A 103 9.34 -5.82 -15.47
N LEU A 104 8.53 -4.80 -15.22
CA LEU A 104 7.16 -4.69 -15.75
C LEU A 104 7.13 -4.13 -17.19
N PRO A 105 6.12 -4.51 -17.99
CA PRO A 105 5.84 -3.85 -19.26
C PRO A 105 5.62 -2.34 -19.08
N LYS A 106 6.12 -1.53 -20.01
CA LYS A 106 6.01 -0.06 -19.95
C LYS A 106 4.58 0.46 -19.93
N ASP A 107 3.65 -0.30 -20.50
CA ASP A 107 2.23 0.02 -20.58
C ASP A 107 1.39 -0.59 -19.44
N SER A 108 2.03 -1.24 -18.46
CA SER A 108 1.35 -1.82 -17.31
C SER A 108 0.98 -0.75 -16.28
N HIS A 109 -0.23 -0.86 -15.76
CA HIS A 109 -0.76 -0.06 -14.66
C HIS A 109 -0.46 -0.68 -13.27
N LEU A 110 0.23 -1.84 -13.19
CA LEU A 110 0.52 -2.50 -11.92
C LEU A 110 1.34 -1.64 -10.96
N MET A 111 2.33 -0.91 -11.48
CA MET A 111 3.15 -0.05 -10.63
C MET A 111 2.29 1.06 -10.02
N GLU A 112 1.51 1.76 -10.84
CA GLU A 112 0.60 2.80 -10.35
C GLU A 112 -0.44 2.22 -9.36
N PHE A 113 -0.95 1.02 -9.64
CA PHE A 113 -1.91 0.33 -8.78
C PHE A 113 -1.37 0.11 -7.36
N PHE A 114 -0.11 -0.28 -7.23
CA PHE A 114 0.52 -0.48 -5.91
C PHE A 114 0.98 0.82 -5.27
N LEU A 115 1.52 1.77 -6.05
CA LEU A 115 2.10 2.98 -5.48
C LEU A 115 1.08 4.05 -5.09
N CYS A 116 -0.10 4.07 -5.70
CA CYS A 116 -1.12 5.10 -5.43
C CYS A 116 -1.52 5.18 -3.95
N ARG A 117 -1.42 4.09 -3.18
CA ARG A 117 -1.65 4.10 -1.72
C ARG A 117 -0.73 5.10 -1.00
N TYR A 118 0.52 5.24 -1.45
CA TYR A 118 1.52 6.11 -0.84
C TYR A 118 1.29 7.55 -1.25
N ASP A 119 0.90 7.78 -2.51
CA ASP A 119 0.53 9.12 -2.99
C ASP A 119 -0.68 9.67 -2.22
N PHE A 120 -1.74 8.86 -2.05
CA PHE A 120 -2.92 9.24 -1.25
C PHE A 120 -2.60 9.38 0.25
N HIS A 121 -1.73 8.53 0.79
CA HIS A 121 -1.26 8.66 2.17
C HIS A 121 -0.49 9.97 2.39
N ASN A 122 0.45 10.29 1.51
CA ASN A 122 1.22 11.53 1.59
C ASN A 122 0.32 12.76 1.40
N LEU A 123 -0.64 12.69 0.49
CA LEU A 123 -1.63 13.75 0.29
C LEU A 123 -2.49 13.97 1.54
N LYS A 124 -2.91 12.89 2.20
CA LYS A 124 -3.62 12.93 3.47
C LYS A 124 -2.82 13.62 4.57
N ALA A 125 -1.55 13.25 4.68
CA ALA A 125 -0.64 13.80 5.68
C ALA A 125 -0.48 15.32 5.48
N LEU A 126 -0.33 15.78 4.22
CA LEU A 126 -0.33 17.21 3.85
C LEU A 126 -1.65 17.92 4.23
N MET A 127 -2.80 17.31 3.93
CA MET A 127 -4.12 17.90 4.24
C MET A 127 -4.36 18.03 5.75
N LYS A 128 -3.94 17.03 6.55
CA LYS A 128 -4.02 17.07 8.02
C LYS A 128 -3.12 18.15 8.61
N ALA A 129 -1.87 18.22 8.16
CA ALA A 129 -0.93 19.25 8.61
C ALA A 129 -1.45 20.68 8.35
N GLY A 130 -2.04 20.92 7.18
CA GLY A 130 -2.65 22.21 6.85
C GLY A 130 -3.89 22.56 7.67
N SER A 131 -4.68 21.57 8.12
CA SER A 131 -5.92 21.78 8.86
C SER A 131 -5.71 21.93 10.37
N GLU A 132 -4.73 21.22 10.92
CA GLU A 132 -4.50 21.12 12.37
C GLU A 132 -3.38 22.06 12.86
N GLY A 133 -2.71 22.79 11.94
CA GLY A 133 -1.58 23.67 12.27
C GLY A 133 -0.37 22.95 12.86
N GLY A 134 -0.34 21.61 12.73
CA GLY A 134 0.65 20.71 13.32
C GLY A 134 1.62 20.15 12.29
N GLN A 135 2.62 19.41 12.79
CA GLN A 135 3.53 18.64 11.94
C GLN A 135 2.80 17.41 11.39
N SER A 136 3.00 17.13 10.11
CA SER A 136 2.44 15.94 9.45
C SER A 136 2.94 14.64 10.09
N GLU A 137 2.07 13.63 10.11
CA GLU A 137 2.49 12.24 10.31
C GLU A 137 3.54 11.84 9.26
N SER A 138 4.39 10.89 9.63
CA SER A 138 5.54 10.38 8.86
C SER A 138 5.26 10.27 7.35
N PHE A 139 5.91 11.10 6.54
CA PHE A 139 5.82 11.01 5.09
C PHE A 139 6.53 9.76 4.59
N LEU A 140 5.89 9.03 3.67
CA LEU A 140 6.51 7.93 2.94
C LEU A 140 7.13 8.47 1.65
N GLU A 141 8.12 9.33 1.81
CA GLU A 141 8.82 9.97 0.70
C GLU A 141 9.54 8.92 -0.17
N GLY A 142 9.40 9.05 -1.49
CA GLY A 142 10.05 8.16 -2.46
C GLY A 142 9.36 6.82 -2.73
N LEU A 143 8.28 6.47 -2.03
CA LEU A 143 7.45 5.30 -2.35
C LEU A 143 6.26 5.62 -3.25
N GLY A 144 5.83 6.88 -3.32
CA GLY A 144 4.76 7.33 -4.23
C GLY A 144 5.18 7.37 -5.70
N GLY A 145 4.20 7.39 -6.60
CA GLY A 145 4.42 7.75 -8.00
C GLY A 145 4.62 9.25 -8.21
N ILE A 146 4.14 10.07 -7.26
CA ILE A 146 4.22 11.53 -7.27
C ILE A 146 5.18 11.99 -6.18
N GLY A 147 6.19 12.78 -6.56
CA GLY A 147 7.15 13.33 -5.61
C GLY A 147 6.48 14.26 -4.59
N LEU A 148 6.99 14.26 -3.34
CA LEU A 148 6.41 15.02 -2.25
C LEU A 148 6.31 16.53 -2.56
N ASP A 149 7.32 17.10 -3.23
CA ASP A 149 7.29 18.50 -3.65
C ASP A 149 6.20 18.79 -4.70
N ALA A 150 5.90 17.82 -5.57
CA ALA A 150 4.80 17.96 -6.53
C ALA A 150 3.44 17.88 -5.81
N LEU A 151 3.29 16.99 -4.81
CA LEU A 151 2.10 16.95 -3.95
C LEU A 151 1.91 18.25 -3.18
N LYS A 152 2.98 18.81 -2.59
CA LYS A 152 2.95 20.11 -1.89
C LYS A 152 2.50 21.25 -2.81
N ARG A 153 3.10 21.37 -4.00
CA ARG A 153 2.65 22.37 -5.00
C ARG A 153 1.20 22.14 -5.40
N GLY A 154 0.79 20.88 -5.52
CA GLY A 154 -0.58 20.49 -5.82
C GLY A 154 -1.61 20.92 -4.78
N MET A 155 -1.21 21.07 -3.52
CA MET A 155 -2.10 21.59 -2.47
C MET A 155 -2.48 23.06 -2.70
N GLU A 156 -1.59 23.86 -3.27
CA GLU A 156 -1.87 25.27 -3.61
C GLU A 156 -2.42 25.44 -5.02
N ALA A 157 -1.95 24.63 -5.96
CA ALA A 157 -2.34 24.65 -7.36
C ALA A 157 -2.81 23.24 -7.81
N PRO A 158 -4.07 22.86 -7.54
CA PRO A 158 -4.57 21.51 -7.82
C PRO A 158 -4.43 21.08 -9.28
N GLU A 159 -4.44 22.02 -10.24
CA GLU A 159 -4.25 21.74 -11.67
C GLU A 159 -2.90 21.11 -12.02
N THR A 160 -1.91 21.24 -11.16
CA THR A 160 -0.59 20.63 -11.36
C THR A 160 -0.58 19.12 -11.06
N LEU A 161 -1.62 18.61 -10.41
CA LEU A 161 -1.75 17.19 -10.09
C LEU A 161 -2.51 16.44 -11.19
N PRO A 162 -2.13 15.18 -11.47
CA PRO A 162 -2.93 14.31 -12.30
C PRO A 162 -4.23 13.92 -11.60
N SER A 163 -5.23 13.55 -12.39
CA SER A 163 -6.44 12.91 -11.86
C SER A 163 -6.09 11.52 -11.30
N PRO A 164 -6.69 11.07 -10.18
CA PRO A 164 -7.75 11.71 -9.40
C PRO A 164 -7.26 12.57 -8.22
N TYR A 165 -5.95 12.76 -8.06
CA TYR A 165 -5.38 13.51 -6.94
C TYR A 165 -5.83 14.97 -6.94
N LYS A 166 -5.91 15.59 -8.13
CA LYS A 166 -6.47 16.94 -8.28
C LYS A 166 -7.90 17.03 -7.75
N GLU A 167 -8.76 16.09 -8.13
CA GLU A 167 -10.16 16.07 -7.70
C GLU A 167 -10.26 15.88 -6.18
N ALA A 168 -9.39 15.05 -5.59
CA ALA A 168 -9.30 14.91 -4.13
C ALA A 168 -8.92 16.22 -3.43
N VAL A 169 -7.94 16.97 -3.96
CA VAL A 169 -7.55 18.27 -3.39
C VAL A 169 -8.66 19.30 -3.54
N ARG A 170 -9.29 19.41 -4.71
CA ARG A 170 -10.41 20.34 -4.93
C ARG A 170 -11.56 20.07 -3.96
N GLU A 171 -11.96 18.80 -3.83
CA GLU A 171 -13.04 18.44 -2.92
C GLU A 171 -12.70 18.75 -1.46
N PHE A 172 -11.44 18.56 -1.05
CA PHE A 172 -10.95 18.96 0.27
C PHE A 172 -11.05 20.47 0.50
N LEU A 173 -10.57 21.29 -0.45
CA LEU A 173 -10.59 22.75 -0.36
C LEU A 173 -12.01 23.31 -0.33
N ASP A 174 -12.92 22.73 -1.11
CA ASP A 174 -14.31 23.15 -1.22
C ASP A 174 -15.12 22.78 0.03
N ARG A 175 -14.98 21.53 0.53
CA ARG A 175 -15.79 21.02 1.65
C ARG A 175 -15.23 21.37 3.02
N LYS A 176 -13.91 21.57 3.14
CA LYS A 176 -13.19 21.73 4.42
C LYS A 176 -13.61 20.69 5.47
N PRO A 177 -13.46 19.40 5.16
CA PRO A 177 -13.93 18.31 6.01
C PRO A 177 -13.22 18.30 7.37
N ARG A 178 -13.92 17.81 8.40
CA ARG A 178 -13.27 17.47 9.69
C ARG A 178 -12.31 16.29 9.51
N ALA A 179 -11.43 16.04 10.47
CA ALA A 179 -10.44 14.96 10.41
C ALA A 179 -11.03 13.58 10.04
N GLN A 180 -12.16 13.18 10.65
CA GLN A 180 -12.84 11.91 10.37
C GLN A 180 -13.44 11.85 8.96
N GLU A 181 -13.93 12.99 8.46
CA GLU A 181 -14.50 13.11 7.12
C GLU A 181 -13.39 13.13 6.04
N LEU A 182 -12.21 13.68 6.38
CA LEU A 182 -11.05 13.71 5.51
C LEU A 182 -10.51 12.29 5.23
N ASP A 183 -10.39 11.45 6.27
CA ASP A 183 -9.97 10.05 6.10
C ASP A 183 -10.94 9.32 5.15
N THR A 184 -12.26 9.46 5.36
CA THR A 184 -13.28 8.84 4.49
C THR A 184 -13.24 9.36 3.06
N LEU A 185 -13.06 10.68 2.89
CA LEU A 185 -12.98 11.33 1.57
C LEU A 185 -11.79 10.77 0.76
N LEU A 186 -10.61 10.70 1.37
CA LEU A 186 -9.41 10.23 0.67
C LEU A 186 -9.43 8.72 0.43
N ASP A 187 -9.92 7.93 1.38
CA ASP A 187 -10.09 6.50 1.19
C ASP A 187 -11.02 6.22 0.00
N ARG A 188 -12.10 7.00 -0.16
CA ARG A 188 -12.99 6.91 -1.33
C ARG A 188 -12.25 7.17 -2.64
N HIS A 189 -11.46 8.25 -2.72
CA HIS A 189 -10.68 8.58 -3.92
C HIS A 189 -9.61 7.51 -4.22
N PHE A 190 -8.86 7.09 -3.20
CA PHE A 190 -7.86 6.03 -3.30
C PHE A 190 -8.46 4.72 -3.81
N LEU A 191 -9.51 4.23 -3.16
CA LEU A 191 -10.11 2.95 -3.51
C LEU A 191 -10.77 2.97 -4.89
N SER A 192 -11.39 4.09 -5.25
CA SER A 192 -11.97 4.29 -6.59
C SER A 192 -10.88 4.32 -7.67
N HIS A 193 -9.77 5.03 -7.43
CA HIS A 193 -8.62 5.05 -8.35
C HIS A 193 -8.00 3.67 -8.51
N ARG A 194 -7.81 2.97 -7.40
CA ARG A 194 -7.25 1.61 -7.42
C ARG A 194 -8.13 0.64 -8.20
N LEU A 195 -9.45 0.72 -8.04
CA LEU A 195 -10.38 -0.08 -8.85
C LEU A 195 -10.34 0.31 -10.33
N PHE A 196 -10.21 1.60 -10.64
CA PHE A 196 -10.01 2.07 -12.02
C PHE A 196 -8.74 1.49 -12.64
N LEU A 197 -7.60 1.55 -11.94
CA LEU A 197 -6.33 0.99 -12.39
C LEU A 197 -6.40 -0.53 -12.59
N ALA A 198 -7.07 -1.26 -11.69
CA ALA A 198 -7.31 -2.69 -11.87
C ALA A 198 -8.09 -3.01 -13.14
N LYS A 199 -9.15 -2.24 -13.43
CA LYS A 199 -9.95 -2.38 -14.65
C LYS A 199 -9.15 -2.05 -15.90
N ARG A 200 -8.28 -1.04 -15.83
CA ARG A 200 -7.37 -0.63 -16.92
C ARG A 200 -6.31 -1.67 -17.23
N GLU A 201 -5.74 -2.32 -16.20
CA GLU A 201 -4.82 -3.43 -16.38
C GLU A 201 -5.49 -4.66 -17.03
N GLY A 202 -6.82 -4.77 -16.90
CA GLY A 202 -7.60 -5.87 -17.46
C GLY A 202 -7.45 -7.18 -16.69
N SER A 203 -6.96 -7.14 -15.44
CA SER A 203 -6.78 -8.31 -14.59
C SER A 203 -8.01 -8.53 -13.70
N PRO A 204 -8.77 -9.62 -13.87
CA PRO A 204 -9.90 -9.94 -12.99
C PRO A 204 -9.46 -10.06 -11.52
N TYR A 205 -8.26 -10.61 -11.28
CA TYR A 205 -7.70 -10.74 -9.94
C TYR A 205 -7.48 -9.38 -9.25
N LEU A 206 -6.94 -8.38 -9.97
CA LEU A 206 -6.78 -7.04 -9.40
C LEU A 206 -8.11 -6.37 -9.14
N VAL A 207 -9.11 -6.62 -10.00
CA VAL A 207 -10.47 -6.09 -9.81
C VAL A 207 -11.07 -6.70 -8.54
N ASP A 208 -10.99 -8.01 -8.37
CA ASP A 208 -11.47 -8.70 -7.18
C ASP A 208 -10.74 -8.21 -5.91
N PHE A 209 -9.42 -8.03 -5.99
CA PHE A 209 -8.62 -7.49 -4.89
C PHE A 209 -9.02 -6.05 -4.51
N ALA A 210 -9.24 -5.19 -5.51
CA ALA A 210 -9.66 -3.81 -5.28
C ALA A 210 -11.08 -3.75 -4.69
N SER A 211 -12.01 -4.57 -5.21
CA SER A 211 -13.37 -4.72 -4.68
C SER A 211 -13.38 -5.23 -3.24
N ALA A 212 -12.64 -6.30 -2.95
CA ALA A 212 -12.54 -6.84 -1.58
C ALA A 212 -11.94 -5.81 -0.61
N SER A 213 -11.03 -4.97 -1.08
CA SER A 213 -10.49 -3.88 -0.26
C SER A 213 -11.50 -2.76 -0.01
N ILE A 214 -12.39 -2.48 -0.98
CA ILE A 214 -13.52 -1.56 -0.79
C ILE A 214 -14.48 -2.13 0.25
N ASP A 215 -14.83 -3.41 0.13
CA ASP A 215 -15.72 -4.08 1.08
C ASP A 215 -15.13 -4.06 2.50
N LEU A 216 -13.83 -4.34 2.63
CA LEU A 216 -13.13 -4.24 3.92
C LEU A 216 -13.16 -2.82 4.50
N ALA A 217 -12.96 -1.79 3.67
CA ALA A 217 -13.04 -0.40 4.11
C ALA A 217 -14.47 -0.04 4.57
N ASN A 218 -15.48 -0.49 3.84
CA ASN A 218 -16.88 -0.30 4.20
C ASN A 218 -17.22 -0.98 5.53
N LEU A 219 -16.75 -2.21 5.75
CA LEU A 219 -16.95 -2.92 7.02
C LEU A 219 -16.29 -2.18 8.19
N LYS A 220 -15.08 -1.64 8.00
CA LYS A 220 -14.39 -0.83 9.03
C LYS A 220 -15.10 0.47 9.39
N MET A 221 -15.94 1.02 8.50
CA MET A 221 -16.74 2.22 8.80
C MET A 221 -18.00 1.91 9.63
N VAL A 222 -18.48 0.66 9.58
CA VAL A 222 -19.72 0.24 10.26
C VAL A 222 -19.46 -0.27 11.68
N VAL A 223 -18.25 -0.76 11.95
CA VAL A 223 -17.81 -1.25 13.27
C VAL A 223 -17.19 -0.12 14.08
#